data_AF-A0A950DHQ6-F1
#
_entry.id   AF-A0A950DHQ6-F1
#
_cell.length_a   1.000
_cell.length_b   1.000
_cell.length_c   1.000
_cell.angle_alpha   90.00
_cell.angle_beta   90.00
_cell.angle_gamma   90.00
#
_symmetry.space_group_name_H-M   'P 1'
#
loop_
_entity.id
_entity.type
_entity.pdbx_description
1 polymer ?
#
loop_
_entity_poly.entity_id
_entity_poly.type
_entity_poly.pdbx_seq_one_letter_code
_entity_poly.pdbx_strand_id
1 'polypeptide(L)'
;MRSSKALFNGNRLQSLGMIALGAILLVSGTARLAAAADDPMTVVKTTVNQALTVLRDKQTPTATRQQKLRDIVSATFDFNTMSKSAMGYYWKQITPDQQQEFQNVFITFIENSYLAKINEFTSGEVKYLSAQNDGTQYSMVKTNVLMGGKTPIDLDFRLLNKDGRWQIYDVTVDAVSIIANYRNQFNRIMATKGYSTLIADLKSKEASLAASMGT
;
A
#
# COMPACT_ATOMS: atom_id res chain seq x y z
N MET A 1 10.69 61.15 -27.44
CA MET A 1 9.99 61.67 -28.64
C MET A 1 10.98 61.68 -29.81
N ARG A 2 10.61 61.17 -31.00
CA ARG A 2 11.29 61.34 -32.32
C ARG A 2 12.84 61.23 -32.31
N SER A 3 13.46 60.08 -32.59
CA SER A 3 13.57 59.43 -33.91
C SER A 3 13.97 60.38 -35.06
N SER A 4 15.23 60.29 -35.53
CA SER A 4 15.63 60.66 -36.88
C SER A 4 17.00 60.08 -37.27
N LYS A 5 16.98 59.22 -38.29
CA LYS A 5 17.98 59.00 -39.37
C LYS A 5 19.45 58.66 -39.02
N ALA A 6 19.85 57.49 -39.53
CA ALA A 6 21.23 57.06 -39.71
C ALA A 6 21.96 57.86 -40.81
N LEU A 7 23.29 57.70 -40.84
CA LEU A 7 24.26 57.70 -41.96
C LEU A 7 25.64 57.47 -41.26
N PHE A 8 26.53 56.57 -41.68
CA PHE A 8 27.20 56.52 -42.98
C PHE A 8 27.83 55.13 -43.26
N ASN A 9 27.91 54.78 -44.55
CA ASN A 9 28.93 53.98 -45.28
C ASN A 9 29.59 52.72 -44.65
N GLY A 10 29.91 51.69 -45.43
CA GLY A 10 29.76 51.55 -46.88
C GLY A 10 30.41 50.24 -47.38
N ASN A 11 29.82 49.65 -48.42
CA ASN A 11 30.14 48.33 -48.94
C ASN A 11 31.60 48.16 -49.39
N ARG A 12 32.12 46.92 -49.24
CA ARG A 12 32.98 46.29 -50.27
C ARG A 12 32.46 44.89 -50.63
N LEU A 13 32.39 44.65 -51.94
CA LEU A 13 32.12 43.41 -52.66
C LEU A 13 33.23 42.36 -52.32
N GLN A 14 33.17 41.03 -52.54
CA GLN A 14 32.24 40.04 -53.13
C GLN A 14 32.73 38.62 -52.65
N SER A 15 32.20 37.42 -52.97
CA SER A 15 31.06 36.90 -53.76
C SER A 15 30.81 35.41 -53.42
N LEU A 16 29.59 34.91 -53.69
CA LEU A 16 29.24 33.52 -54.09
C LEU A 16 29.76 32.31 -53.26
N GLY A 17 28.82 31.54 -52.68
CA GLY A 17 29.07 30.17 -52.21
C GLY A 17 27.90 29.58 -51.41
N MET A 18 26.97 28.86 -52.07
CA MET A 18 25.95 28.07 -51.36
C MET A 18 26.57 26.76 -50.83
N ILE A 19 26.66 26.61 -49.51
CA ILE A 19 26.50 25.32 -48.83
C ILE A 19 25.65 25.55 -47.58
N ALA A 20 24.41 25.07 -47.60
CA ALA A 20 23.61 24.97 -46.38
C ALA A 20 24.09 23.74 -45.60
N LEU A 21 24.58 23.93 -44.37
CA LEU A 21 24.87 22.84 -43.45
C LEU A 21 24.12 23.09 -42.14
N GLY A 22 23.11 22.27 -41.88
CA GLY A 22 22.18 22.46 -40.77
C GLY A 22 22.80 22.08 -39.43
N ALA A 23 22.68 22.98 -38.45
CA ALA A 23 22.85 22.66 -37.05
C ALA A 23 21.49 22.24 -36.44
N ILE A 24 21.11 20.98 -36.64
CA ILE A 24 20.00 20.40 -35.86
C ILE A 24 20.54 20.19 -34.44
N LEU A 25 20.18 21.10 -33.54
CA LEU A 25 20.33 20.90 -32.10
C LEU A 25 19.39 19.78 -31.67
N LEU A 26 19.91 18.55 -31.68
CA LEU A 26 19.29 17.40 -31.02
C LEU A 26 19.28 17.68 -29.50
N VAL A 27 18.22 18.33 -29.04
CA VAL A 27 17.85 18.32 -27.63
C VAL A 27 17.42 16.90 -27.31
N SER A 28 18.38 16.08 -26.91
CA SER A 28 18.16 14.74 -26.35
C SER A 28 17.49 14.87 -24.98
N GLY A 29 16.23 15.31 -24.99
CA GLY A 29 15.35 15.26 -23.84
C GLY A 29 15.17 13.79 -23.47
N THR A 30 15.94 13.31 -22.51
CA THR A 30 15.70 12.03 -21.86
C THR A 30 14.39 12.17 -21.09
N ALA A 31 13.27 11.97 -21.78
CA ALA A 31 11.99 11.73 -21.16
C ALA A 31 12.18 10.51 -20.26
N ARG A 32 12.34 10.75 -18.96
CA ARG A 32 12.21 9.70 -17.96
C ARG A 32 10.79 9.19 -18.11
N LEU A 33 10.64 8.04 -18.75
CA LEU A 33 9.43 7.24 -18.66
C LEU A 33 9.22 7.00 -17.17
N ALA A 34 8.32 7.79 -16.56
CA ALA A 34 7.80 7.47 -15.26
C ALA A 34 7.20 6.08 -15.41
N ALA A 35 7.74 5.10 -14.68
CA ALA A 35 7.18 3.76 -14.67
C ALA A 35 5.68 3.89 -14.36
N ALA A 36 4.83 3.40 -15.25
CA ALA A 36 3.40 3.41 -15.03
C ALA A 36 3.15 2.69 -13.70
N ALA A 37 2.54 3.38 -12.74
CA ALA A 37 2.28 2.77 -11.45
C ALA A 37 1.31 1.59 -11.64
N ASP A 38 1.63 0.46 -11.02
CA ASP A 38 0.82 -0.76 -11.11
C ASP A 38 -0.63 -0.47 -10.73
N ASP A 39 -1.57 -1.02 -11.49
CA ASP A 39 -2.99 -0.88 -11.20
C ASP A 39 -3.38 -1.69 -9.93
N PRO A 40 -4.54 -1.41 -9.31
CA PRO A 40 -4.97 -2.09 -8.07
C PRO A 40 -4.96 -3.61 -8.16
N MET A 41 -5.39 -4.18 -9.30
CA MET A 41 -5.43 -5.62 -9.51
C MET A 41 -4.02 -6.21 -9.57
N THR A 42 -3.08 -5.52 -10.23
CA THR A 42 -1.68 -5.93 -10.32
C THR A 42 -0.98 -5.87 -8.96
N VAL A 43 -1.23 -4.83 -8.14
CA VAL A 43 -0.72 -4.74 -6.77
C VAL A 43 -1.20 -5.92 -5.92
N VAL A 44 -2.50 -6.22 -5.92
CA VAL A 44 -3.06 -7.34 -5.12
C VAL A 44 -2.56 -8.69 -5.63
N LYS A 45 -2.56 -8.93 -6.94
CA LYS A 45 -2.01 -10.17 -7.54
C LYS A 45 -0.56 -10.40 -7.16
N THR A 46 0.27 -9.37 -7.25
CA THR A 46 1.70 -9.47 -6.91
C THR A 46 1.88 -9.79 -5.43
N THR A 47 1.20 -9.05 -4.55
CA THR A 47 1.22 -9.24 -3.09
C THR A 47 0.82 -10.66 -2.71
N VAL A 48 -0.31 -11.14 -3.21
CA VAL A 48 -0.85 -12.47 -2.91
C VAL A 48 0.04 -13.58 -3.49
N ASN A 49 0.53 -13.45 -4.72
CA ASN A 49 1.40 -14.46 -5.34
C ASN A 49 2.76 -14.57 -4.62
N GLN A 50 3.33 -13.46 -4.16
CA GLN A 50 4.53 -13.47 -3.32
C GLN A 50 4.27 -14.17 -1.98
N ALA A 51 3.17 -13.85 -1.30
CA ALA A 51 2.79 -14.50 -0.05
C ALA A 51 2.56 -16.01 -0.23
N LEU A 52 1.82 -16.42 -1.27
CA LEU A 52 1.61 -17.83 -1.63
C LEU A 52 2.92 -18.58 -1.92
N THR A 53 3.88 -17.92 -2.56
CA THR A 53 5.21 -18.51 -2.82
C THR A 53 5.94 -18.79 -1.50
N VAL A 54 5.95 -17.83 -0.57
CA VAL A 54 6.53 -18.00 0.77
C VAL A 54 5.81 -19.08 1.58
N LEU A 55 4.49 -19.17 1.50
CA LEU A 55 3.70 -20.16 2.25
C LEU A 55 3.87 -21.58 1.72
N ARG A 56 4.01 -21.75 0.39
CA ARG A 56 4.18 -23.05 -0.27
C ARG A 56 5.59 -23.62 -0.11
N ASP A 57 6.60 -22.77 0.04
CA ASP A 57 7.91 -23.20 0.51
C ASP A 57 7.77 -23.78 1.94
N LYS A 58 8.00 -25.09 2.07
CA LYS A 58 8.04 -25.81 3.36
C LYS A 58 9.47 -26.16 3.80
N GLN A 59 10.48 -25.81 3.00
CA GLN A 59 11.89 -26.06 3.30
C GLN A 59 12.50 -24.89 4.09
N THR A 60 12.08 -23.65 3.82
CA THR A 60 12.48 -22.49 4.63
C THR A 60 11.85 -22.58 6.04
N PRO A 61 12.62 -22.36 7.13
CA PRO A 61 12.11 -22.35 8.51
C PRO A 61 10.92 -21.38 8.71
N THR A 62 9.95 -21.76 9.54
CA THR A 62 8.71 -21.00 9.75
C THR A 62 8.94 -19.55 10.17
N ALA A 63 9.91 -19.28 11.07
CA ALA A 63 10.25 -17.91 11.47
C ALA A 63 10.73 -17.05 10.29
N THR A 64 11.59 -17.59 9.42
CA THR A 64 12.07 -16.91 8.21
C THR A 64 10.94 -16.69 7.20
N ARG A 65 9.98 -17.61 7.09
CA ARG A 65 8.78 -17.44 6.24
C ARG A 65 7.85 -16.37 6.80
N GLN A 66 7.62 -16.35 8.11
CA GLN A 66 6.86 -15.29 8.78
C GLN A 66 7.50 -13.91 8.58
N GLN A 67 8.83 -13.79 8.67
CA GLN A 67 9.50 -12.51 8.39
C GLN A 67 9.27 -12.06 6.94
N LYS A 68 9.50 -12.94 5.96
CA LYS A 68 9.24 -12.64 4.54
C LYS A 68 7.79 -12.19 4.28
N LEU A 69 6.81 -12.76 5.01
CA LEU A 69 5.41 -12.33 4.92
C LEU A 69 5.19 -10.93 5.51
N ARG A 70 5.81 -10.61 6.66
CA ARG A 70 5.79 -9.24 7.21
C ARG A 70 6.43 -8.24 6.24
N ASP A 71 7.55 -8.60 5.62
CA ASP A 71 8.24 -7.74 4.65
C ASP A 71 7.31 -7.41 3.46
N ILE A 72 6.64 -8.42 2.88
CA ILE A 72 5.66 -8.26 1.79
C ILE A 72 4.49 -7.34 2.22
N VAL A 73 3.93 -7.57 3.41
CA VAL A 73 2.82 -6.75 3.94
C VAL A 73 3.29 -5.31 4.16
N SER A 74 4.45 -5.10 4.78
CA SER A 74 5.01 -3.77 5.06
C SER A 74 5.28 -2.94 3.80
N ALA A 75 5.61 -3.60 2.68
CA ALA A 75 5.87 -2.95 1.40
C ALA A 75 4.58 -2.54 0.64
N THR A 76 3.46 -3.20 0.91
CA THR A 76 2.22 -3.09 0.11
C THR A 76 1.03 -2.51 0.88
N PHE A 77 1.06 -2.53 2.21
CA PHE A 77 -0.01 -2.01 3.08
C PHE A 77 0.28 -0.58 3.59
N ASP A 78 -0.79 0.14 3.87
CA ASP A 78 -0.78 1.50 4.42
C ASP A 78 -1.19 1.49 5.90
N PHE A 79 -0.26 1.05 6.75
CA PHE A 79 -0.43 0.92 8.20
C PHE A 79 -0.88 2.21 8.90
N ASN A 80 -0.53 3.37 8.34
CA ASN A 80 -0.95 4.69 8.83
C ASN A 80 -2.45 4.92 8.57
N THR A 81 -2.92 4.65 7.35
CA THR A 81 -4.35 4.73 7.02
C THR A 81 -5.17 3.65 7.73
N MET A 82 -4.64 2.43 7.88
CA MET A 82 -5.25 1.37 8.70
C MET A 82 -5.47 1.84 10.15
N SER A 83 -4.42 2.32 10.80
CA SER A 83 -4.45 2.79 12.19
C SER A 83 -5.39 3.99 12.38
N LYS A 84 -5.33 4.99 11.48
CA LYS A 84 -6.26 6.12 11.45
C LYS A 84 -7.71 5.69 11.32
N SER A 85 -7.99 4.73 10.44
CA SER A 85 -9.33 4.23 10.18
C SER A 85 -9.88 3.43 11.36
N ALA A 86 -9.03 2.61 12.01
CA ALA A 86 -9.38 1.83 13.19
C ALA A 86 -9.60 2.71 14.44
N MET A 87 -8.74 3.69 14.71
CA MET A 87 -8.94 4.63 15.83
C MET A 87 -10.10 5.62 15.56
N GLY A 88 -10.34 5.94 14.29
CA GLY A 88 -11.47 6.75 13.86
C GLY A 88 -11.51 8.15 14.48
N TYR A 89 -12.64 8.48 15.13
CA TYR A 89 -12.89 9.80 15.72
C TYR A 89 -11.81 10.20 16.73
N TYR A 90 -11.29 9.25 17.49
CA TYR A 90 -10.31 9.49 18.54
C TYR A 90 -8.89 9.76 18.02
N TRP A 91 -8.58 9.50 16.73
CA TRP A 91 -7.23 9.68 16.20
C TRP A 91 -6.73 11.12 16.38
N LYS A 92 -7.61 12.11 16.16
CA LYS A 92 -7.28 13.53 16.31
C LYS A 92 -7.28 14.03 17.76
N GLN A 93 -7.61 13.18 18.74
CA GLN A 93 -7.70 13.53 20.16
C GLN A 93 -6.51 12.98 20.98
N ILE A 94 -5.80 11.99 20.43
CA ILE A 94 -4.58 11.43 21.03
C ILE A 94 -3.33 12.13 20.49
N THR A 95 -2.26 12.19 21.29
CA THR A 95 -1.00 12.87 20.94
C THR A 95 -0.27 12.15 19.79
N PRO A 96 0.69 12.79 19.10
CA PRO A 96 1.51 12.13 18.08
C PRO A 96 2.24 10.87 18.60
N ASP A 97 2.74 10.91 19.84
CA ASP A 97 3.41 9.75 20.46
C ASP A 97 2.42 8.60 20.70
N GLN A 98 1.19 8.91 21.13
CA GLN A 98 0.10 7.95 21.27
C GLN A 98 -0.37 7.40 19.92
N GLN A 99 -0.37 8.22 18.86
CA GLN A 99 -0.67 7.76 17.49
C GLN A 99 0.36 6.74 17.02
N GLN A 100 1.66 6.98 17.29
CA GLN A 100 2.74 6.07 16.93
C GLN A 100 2.75 4.79 17.78
N GLU A 101 2.55 4.90 19.10
CA GLU A 101 2.42 3.73 19.98
C GLU A 101 1.23 2.86 19.57
N PHE A 102 0.05 3.46 19.39
CA PHE A 102 -1.13 2.73 18.93
C PHE A 102 -0.91 2.04 17.59
N GLN A 103 -0.34 2.75 16.59
CA GLN A 103 -0.03 2.12 15.30
C GLN A 103 0.89 0.91 15.47
N ASN A 104 1.99 1.05 16.23
CA ASN A 104 2.94 -0.04 16.42
C ASN A 104 2.27 -1.27 17.07
N VAL A 105 1.55 -1.07 18.17
CA VAL A 105 0.90 -2.16 18.92
C VAL A 105 -0.24 -2.79 18.09
N PHE A 106 -1.07 -1.98 17.44
CA PHE A 106 -2.21 -2.46 16.67
C PHE A 106 -1.79 -3.26 15.42
N ILE A 107 -0.77 -2.79 14.69
CA ILE A 107 -0.27 -3.48 13.51
C ILE A 107 0.40 -4.80 13.88
N THR A 108 1.29 -4.83 14.90
CA THR A 108 1.89 -6.08 15.39
C THR A 108 0.83 -7.09 15.84
N PHE A 109 -0.21 -6.61 16.54
CA PHE A 109 -1.35 -7.44 16.94
C PHE A 109 -2.12 -8.01 15.73
N ILE A 110 -2.40 -7.21 14.69
CA ILE A 110 -3.03 -7.70 13.45
C ILE A 110 -2.13 -8.70 12.73
N GLU A 111 -0.86 -8.37 12.51
CA GLU A 111 0.07 -9.28 11.84
C GLU A 111 0.11 -10.64 12.54
N ASN A 112 0.30 -10.67 13.85
CA ASN A 112 0.34 -11.91 14.62
C ASN A 112 -1.01 -12.66 14.59
N SER A 113 -2.14 -11.95 14.66
CA SER A 113 -3.49 -12.54 14.61
C SER A 113 -3.80 -13.24 13.27
N TYR A 114 -3.26 -12.75 12.16
CA TYR A 114 -3.54 -13.28 10.81
C TYR A 114 -2.40 -14.14 10.24
N LEU A 115 -1.14 -13.93 10.63
CA LEU A 115 -0.03 -14.82 10.27
C LEU A 115 -0.26 -16.25 10.75
N ALA A 116 -0.80 -16.44 11.96
CA ALA A 116 -1.18 -17.75 12.47
C ALA A 116 -2.15 -18.46 11.50
N LYS A 117 -3.25 -17.79 11.12
CA LYS A 117 -4.26 -18.32 10.19
C LYS A 117 -3.73 -18.57 8.78
N ILE A 118 -2.89 -17.66 8.28
CA ILE A 118 -2.35 -17.74 6.91
C ILE A 118 -1.28 -18.84 6.80
N ASN A 119 -0.54 -19.17 7.88
CA ASN A 119 0.39 -20.30 7.89
C ASN A 119 -0.29 -21.67 7.67
N GLU A 120 -1.57 -21.81 8.06
CA GLU A 120 -2.40 -23.00 7.78
C GLU A 120 -2.76 -23.14 6.30
N PHE A 121 -2.62 -22.07 5.50
CA PHE A 121 -2.87 -22.10 4.06
C PHE A 121 -1.78 -22.89 3.32
N THR A 122 -1.98 -24.20 3.27
CA THR A 122 -1.08 -25.17 2.63
C THR A 122 -1.45 -25.46 1.18
N SER A 123 -2.73 -25.34 0.82
CA SER A 123 -3.26 -25.63 -0.51
C SER A 123 -4.47 -24.76 -0.83
N GLY A 124 -4.61 -24.41 -2.11
CA GLY A 124 -5.72 -23.61 -2.62
C GLY A 124 -5.32 -22.67 -3.76
N GLU A 125 -6.34 -22.11 -4.40
CA GLU A 125 -6.27 -21.17 -5.52
C GLU A 125 -6.92 -19.84 -5.11
N VAL A 126 -6.35 -18.71 -5.52
CA VAL A 126 -6.98 -17.38 -5.36
C VAL A 126 -7.49 -16.94 -6.72
N LYS A 127 -8.81 -16.80 -6.83
CA LYS A 127 -9.48 -16.24 -8.00
C LYS A 127 -9.65 -14.74 -7.84
N TYR A 128 -9.23 -14.00 -8.84
CA TYR A 128 -9.35 -12.54 -8.89
C TYR A 128 -10.55 -12.18 -9.76
N LEU A 129 -11.56 -11.55 -9.18
CA LEU A 129 -12.88 -11.40 -9.79
C LEU A 129 -13.04 -10.06 -10.53
N SER A 130 -12.72 -8.94 -9.86
CA SER A 130 -12.81 -7.60 -10.44
C SER A 130 -11.99 -6.59 -9.65
N ALA A 131 -11.63 -5.45 -10.26
CA ALA A 131 -11.22 -4.25 -9.56
C ALA A 131 -12.31 -3.19 -9.74
N GLN A 132 -12.80 -2.62 -8.64
CA GLN A 132 -13.90 -1.68 -8.59
C GLN A 132 -13.36 -0.34 -8.09
N ASN A 133 -13.06 0.56 -9.03
CA ASN A 133 -12.49 1.87 -8.71
C ASN A 133 -13.60 2.84 -8.26
N ASP A 134 -13.34 3.56 -7.17
CA ASP A 134 -14.16 4.66 -6.68
C ASP A 134 -13.35 5.97 -6.81
N GLY A 135 -13.67 6.71 -7.88
CA GLY A 135 -12.85 7.82 -8.37
C GLY A 135 -11.44 7.40 -8.77
N THR A 136 -10.48 8.31 -8.55
CA THR A 136 -9.04 8.08 -8.80
C THR A 136 -8.27 7.64 -7.56
N GLN A 137 -8.90 7.72 -6.38
CA GLN A 137 -8.23 7.59 -5.08
C GLN A 137 -8.49 6.24 -4.40
N TYR A 138 -9.63 5.60 -4.64
CA TYR A 138 -10.00 4.35 -3.97
C TYR A 138 -10.26 3.23 -4.98
N SER A 139 -9.98 1.99 -4.57
CA SER A 139 -10.34 0.81 -5.35
C SER A 139 -10.60 -0.37 -4.42
N MET A 140 -11.49 -1.27 -4.85
CA MET A 140 -11.73 -2.54 -4.19
C MET A 140 -11.48 -3.69 -5.16
N VAL A 141 -10.47 -4.50 -4.89
CA VAL A 141 -10.15 -5.71 -5.67
C VAL A 141 -10.82 -6.90 -5.00
N LYS A 142 -11.78 -7.49 -5.71
CA LYS A 142 -12.52 -8.65 -5.24
C LYS A 142 -11.78 -9.94 -5.54
N THR A 143 -11.57 -10.78 -4.53
CA THR A 143 -10.95 -12.09 -4.69
C THR A 143 -11.70 -13.16 -3.90
N ASN A 144 -11.55 -14.41 -4.32
CA ASN A 144 -12.20 -15.56 -3.71
C ASN A 144 -11.16 -16.68 -3.56
N VAL A 145 -11.04 -17.23 -2.35
CA VAL A 145 -10.04 -18.24 -1.99
C VAL A 145 -10.70 -19.62 -2.00
N LEU A 146 -10.27 -20.46 -2.92
CA LEU A 146 -10.73 -21.83 -3.06
C LEU A 146 -9.80 -22.77 -2.30
N MET A 147 -10.31 -23.41 -1.26
CA MET A 147 -9.66 -24.52 -0.56
C MET A 147 -10.43 -25.81 -0.87
N GLY A 148 -9.73 -26.87 -1.30
CA GLY A 148 -10.36 -28.10 -1.79
C GLY A 148 -11.35 -28.70 -0.78
N GLY A 149 -12.59 -28.89 -1.21
CA GLY A 149 -13.67 -29.47 -0.39
C GLY A 149 -14.24 -28.55 0.71
N LYS A 150 -13.80 -27.29 0.81
CA LYS A 150 -14.34 -26.28 1.74
C LYS A 150 -15.16 -25.24 0.99
N THR A 151 -16.06 -24.56 1.71
CA THR A 151 -16.69 -23.33 1.21
C THR A 151 -15.62 -22.31 0.83
N PRO A 152 -15.72 -21.66 -0.34
CA PRO A 152 -14.86 -20.54 -0.68
C PRO A 152 -14.92 -19.41 0.34
N ILE A 153 -13.82 -18.70 0.55
CA ILE A 153 -13.75 -17.51 1.40
C ILE A 153 -13.62 -16.27 0.50
N ASP A 154 -14.49 -15.28 0.70
CA ASP A 154 -14.37 -14.00 -0.01
C ASP A 154 -13.34 -13.10 0.68
N LEU A 155 -12.35 -12.64 -0.08
CA LEU A 155 -11.30 -11.72 0.35
C LEU A 155 -11.28 -10.50 -0.56
N ASP A 156 -11.96 -9.43 -0.13
CA ASP A 156 -11.96 -8.16 -0.84
C ASP A 156 -10.88 -7.22 -0.26
N PHE A 157 -9.92 -6.83 -1.09
CA PHE A 157 -8.84 -5.91 -0.73
C PHE A 157 -9.24 -4.48 -1.06
N ARG A 158 -9.12 -3.55 -0.11
CA ARG A 158 -9.36 -2.13 -0.33
C ARG A 158 -8.05 -1.38 -0.44
N LEU A 159 -7.89 -0.61 -1.51
CA LEU A 159 -6.68 0.10 -1.86
C LEU A 159 -6.93 1.61 -1.92
N LEU A 160 -5.92 2.35 -1.49
CA LEU A 160 -5.84 3.80 -1.54
C LEU A 160 -4.68 4.17 -2.46
N ASN A 161 -4.91 5.09 -3.41
CA ASN A 161 -3.85 5.71 -4.19
C ASN A 161 -3.23 6.87 -3.39
N LYS A 162 -1.93 6.79 -3.16
CA LYS A 162 -1.09 7.85 -2.59
C LYS A 162 -0.01 8.21 -3.60
N ASP A 163 -0.12 9.41 -4.16
CA ASP A 163 0.85 10.00 -5.08
C ASP A 163 1.19 9.09 -6.26
N GLY A 164 0.16 8.47 -6.85
CA GLY A 164 0.25 7.52 -7.95
C GLY A 164 0.35 6.06 -7.51
N ARG A 165 0.78 5.76 -6.27
CA ARG A 165 1.00 4.38 -5.79
C ARG A 165 -0.22 3.83 -5.05
N TRP A 166 -0.70 2.67 -5.45
CA TRP A 166 -1.76 1.96 -4.74
C TRP A 166 -1.20 1.17 -3.55
N GLN A 167 -1.85 1.31 -2.39
CA GLN A 167 -1.50 0.60 -1.15
C GLN A 167 -2.77 0.01 -0.51
N ILE A 168 -2.67 -1.19 0.04
CA ILE A 168 -3.81 -1.86 0.71
C ILE A 168 -4.00 -1.24 2.10
N TYR A 169 -5.23 -0.79 2.43
CA TYR A 169 -5.52 -0.15 3.72
C TYR A 169 -6.63 -0.85 4.53
N ASP A 170 -7.29 -1.86 3.96
CA ASP A 170 -8.25 -2.72 4.65
C ASP A 170 -8.43 -4.02 3.85
N VAL A 171 -8.79 -5.09 4.54
CA VAL A 171 -9.17 -6.38 3.93
C VAL A 171 -10.50 -6.78 4.54
N THR A 172 -11.41 -7.24 3.68
CA THR A 172 -12.75 -7.71 4.06
C THR A 172 -12.79 -9.21 3.87
N VAL A 173 -13.09 -9.95 4.93
CA VAL A 173 -13.22 -11.41 4.94
C VAL A 173 -14.70 -11.75 5.11
N ASP A 174 -15.30 -12.45 4.14
CA ASP A 174 -16.73 -12.83 4.15
C ASP A 174 -17.65 -11.64 4.54
N ALA A 175 -17.51 -10.54 3.80
CA ALA A 175 -18.15 -9.24 4.03
C ALA A 175 -17.79 -8.48 5.33
N VAL A 176 -16.95 -9.03 6.22
CA VAL A 176 -16.48 -8.37 7.44
C VAL A 176 -15.12 -7.69 7.23
N SER A 177 -15.13 -6.34 7.18
CA SER A 177 -13.90 -5.53 7.17
C SER A 177 -13.12 -5.67 8.49
N ILE A 178 -11.84 -6.01 8.39
CA ILE A 178 -10.94 -6.13 9.54
C ILE A 178 -10.87 -4.79 10.29
N ILE A 179 -10.65 -3.69 9.56
CA ILE A 179 -10.51 -2.36 10.15
C ILE A 179 -11.82 -1.87 10.78
N ALA A 180 -12.98 -2.11 10.15
CA ALA A 180 -14.27 -1.71 10.71
C ALA A 180 -14.62 -2.50 11.99
N ASN A 181 -14.31 -3.80 12.02
CA ASN A 181 -14.50 -4.65 13.19
C ASN A 181 -13.72 -4.12 14.41
N TYR A 182 -12.45 -3.78 14.24
CA TYR A 182 -11.65 -3.20 15.33
C TYR A 182 -12.09 -1.78 15.69
N ARG A 183 -12.50 -0.96 14.71
CA ARG A 183 -13.02 0.40 14.96
C ARG A 183 -14.19 0.43 15.94
N ASN A 184 -15.12 -0.50 15.81
CA ASN A 184 -16.27 -0.61 16.72
C ASN A 184 -15.85 -0.95 18.15
N GLN A 185 -14.87 -1.85 18.31
CA GLN A 185 -14.31 -2.22 19.61
C GLN A 185 -13.52 -1.07 20.24
N PHE A 186 -12.65 -0.41 19.46
CA PHE A 186 -11.79 0.68 19.93
C PHE A 186 -12.62 1.90 20.32
N ASN A 187 -13.61 2.30 19.51
CA ASN A 187 -14.53 3.37 19.88
C ASN A 187 -15.24 3.10 21.22
N ARG A 188 -15.66 1.86 21.48
CA ARG A 188 -16.29 1.48 22.76
C ARG A 188 -15.31 1.58 23.94
N ILE A 189 -14.08 1.11 23.78
CA ILE A 189 -13.05 1.18 24.84
C ILE A 189 -12.66 2.64 25.09
N MET A 190 -12.39 3.41 24.03
CA MET A 190 -12.03 4.83 24.13
C MET A 190 -13.13 5.64 24.82
N ALA A 191 -14.41 5.39 24.51
CA ALA A 191 -15.54 6.09 25.12
C ALA A 191 -15.80 5.74 26.60
N THR A 192 -15.38 4.55 27.07
CA THR A 192 -15.76 4.04 28.40
C THR A 192 -14.58 3.83 29.37
N LYS A 193 -13.36 3.69 28.86
CA LYS A 193 -12.14 3.40 29.62
C LYS A 193 -10.93 4.23 29.19
N GLY A 194 -10.95 4.78 27.97
CA GLY A 194 -9.89 5.65 27.44
C GLY A 194 -8.66 4.92 26.87
N TYR A 195 -7.69 5.73 26.44
CA TYR A 195 -6.52 5.29 25.66
C TYR A 195 -5.65 4.25 26.39
N SER A 196 -5.33 4.49 27.66
CA SER A 196 -4.42 3.62 28.43
C SER A 196 -4.94 2.18 28.52
N THR A 197 -6.26 2.00 28.66
CA THR A 197 -6.86 0.66 28.67
C THR A 197 -6.87 0.03 27.28
N LEU A 198 -7.12 0.79 26.21
CA LEU A 198 -7.04 0.27 24.84
C LEU A 198 -5.65 -0.30 24.53
N ILE A 199 -4.59 0.41 24.91
CA ILE A 199 -3.22 -0.05 24.71
C ILE A 199 -2.89 -1.26 25.60
N ALA A 200 -3.31 -1.27 26.87
CA ALA A 200 -3.12 -2.41 27.76
C ALA A 200 -3.83 -3.67 27.24
N ASP A 201 -5.08 -3.54 26.79
CA ASP A 201 -5.88 -4.64 26.22
C ASP A 201 -5.23 -5.19 24.95
N LEU A 202 -4.66 -4.34 24.08
CA LEU A 202 -3.95 -4.77 22.87
C LEU A 202 -2.62 -5.48 23.20
N LYS A 203 -1.77 -4.90 24.06
CA LYS A 203 -0.48 -5.52 24.49
C LYS A 203 -0.71 -6.86 25.18
N SER A 204 -1.78 -6.99 25.98
CA SER A 204 -2.17 -8.26 26.62
C SER A 204 -2.58 -9.33 25.60
N LYS A 205 -3.35 -8.95 24.57
CA LYS A 205 -3.70 -9.85 23.46
C LYS A 205 -2.48 -10.26 22.62
N GLU A 206 -1.57 -9.32 22.34
CA GLU A 206 -0.33 -9.58 21.63
C GLU A 206 0.54 -10.61 22.38
N ALA A 207 0.76 -10.42 23.68
CA ALA A 207 1.51 -11.34 24.52
C ALA A 207 0.84 -12.74 24.59
N SER A 208 -0.49 -12.79 24.66
CA SER A 208 -1.25 -14.04 24.63
C SER A 208 -1.08 -14.79 23.30
N LEU A 209 -1.11 -14.09 22.17
CA LEU A 209 -0.87 -14.67 20.84
C LEU A 209 0.57 -15.16 20.70
N ALA A 210 1.56 -14.37 21.15
CA ALA A 210 2.96 -14.75 21.13
C ALA A 210 3.21 -16.05 21.92
N ALA A 211 2.60 -16.18 23.12
CA ALA A 211 2.68 -17.40 23.91
C ALA A 211 2.09 -18.61 23.17
N SER A 212 0.94 -18.45 22.48
CA SER A 212 0.32 -19.53 21.69
C SER A 212 1.05 -19.90 20.39
N MET A 213 1.98 -19.06 19.91
CA MET A 213 2.82 -19.33 18.74
C MET A 213 4.22 -19.86 19.09
N GLY A 214 4.59 -19.83 20.39
CA GLY A 214 5.87 -20.30 20.91
C GLY A 214 5.87 -21.74 21.44
N THR A 215 4.76 -22.47 21.24
CA THR A 215 4.54 -23.88 21.61
C THR A 215 4.28 -24.71 20.37
#